data_AF-A0A383S782-F1
#
_entry.id   AF-A0A383S782-F1
#
_cell.length_a   1.000
_cell.length_b   1.000
_cell.length_c   1.000
_cell.angle_alpha   90.00
_cell.angle_beta   90.00
_cell.angle_gamma   90.00
#
_symmetry.space_group_name_H-M   'P 1'
#
loop_
_entity.id
_entity.type
_entity.pdbx_description
1 polymer ?
#
loop_
_entity_poly.entity_id
_entity_poly.type
_entity_poly.pdbx_seq_one_letter_code
_entity_poly.pdbx_strand_id
1 'polypeptide(L)'
;MTNHRALFHAPSRWRLAVLASALLMLVGLIQLVPTSQAAAASEISAKYESYGGASSRLGKPTGKEVCGLSRGGCYQNFQGGAIIWSEKTGAHISVGSIRGKWVEMNSYKSFLGYPTTDEICGLKNGGCYQGFEGGQVHWSPATGSHATSGEIAERWTAGGAENDALGYPTGDEVCGLWNNACSQSFQGGTVYWSELTGAHAIYDGVIGDVWKQVEEITGYLDYPVGEQFCGMRDGGCVQSFYYGVIIGTPSTGTHAVGREIFPRWQERGAVEGPFGYPVSGMEAVPGAIVQYFEGGAIYGSYQHREYWAIVEGAIYRTWRDAGAVNGDYGAPLRDAKCDAEDTCTQAFEHGTITQHADGTTEGTVTP
;
A
#
# COMPACT_ATOMS: atom_id res chain seq x y z
N MET A 1 39.99 -39.25 36.06
CA MET A 1 40.89 -40.35 36.47
C MET A 1 40.83 -41.43 35.40
N THR A 2 42.00 -41.69 34.79
CA THR A 2 42.47 -42.95 34.15
C THR A 2 41.51 -43.70 33.19
N ASN A 3 41.74 -43.69 31.87
CA ASN A 3 42.72 -44.47 31.06
C ASN A 3 42.42 -45.98 30.93
N HIS A 4 42.30 -46.47 29.69
CA HIS A 4 43.21 -47.42 29.01
C HIS A 4 42.49 -48.06 27.79
N ARG A 5 42.89 -47.84 26.52
CA ARG A 5 44.03 -48.39 25.73
C ARG A 5 43.97 -49.91 25.46
N ALA A 6 43.89 -50.27 24.17
CA ALA A 6 44.88 -51.08 23.39
C ALA A 6 44.27 -51.39 22.00
N LEU A 7 44.81 -51.04 20.82
CA LEU A 7 46.12 -51.29 20.18
C LEU A 7 46.43 -52.76 19.83
N PHE A 8 46.48 -53.07 18.53
CA PHE A 8 47.40 -54.02 17.86
C PHE A 8 47.58 -53.53 16.40
N HIS A 9 48.71 -52.91 16.02
CA HIS A 9 50.02 -53.45 15.57
C HIS A 9 50.11 -53.92 14.09
N ALA A 10 50.66 -53.01 13.27
CA ALA A 10 51.64 -53.02 12.14
C ALA A 10 52.30 -54.35 11.64
N PRO A 11 53.22 -54.40 10.62
CA PRO A 11 53.86 -53.32 9.83
C PRO A 11 54.21 -53.58 8.32
N SER A 12 54.58 -52.48 7.64
CA SER A 12 55.65 -52.22 6.64
C SER A 12 55.96 -53.16 5.45
N ARG A 13 56.13 -52.56 4.24
CA ARG A 13 57.32 -52.71 3.36
C ARG A 13 57.54 -51.49 2.46
N TRP A 14 58.77 -50.99 2.46
CA TRP A 14 59.31 -49.96 1.54
C TRP A 14 59.78 -50.59 0.22
N ARG A 15 59.60 -49.91 -0.91
CA ARG A 15 60.47 -50.03 -2.10
C ARG A 15 60.59 -48.67 -2.81
N LEU A 16 61.83 -48.32 -3.13
CA LEU A 16 62.29 -47.11 -3.81
C LEU A 16 62.29 -47.28 -5.34
N ALA A 17 62.07 -46.13 -6.02
CA ALA A 17 62.54 -45.70 -7.34
C ALA A 17 61.96 -46.33 -8.63
N VAL A 18 61.43 -45.49 -9.53
CA VAL A 18 62.10 -44.99 -10.76
C VAL A 18 61.26 -43.84 -11.35
N LEU A 19 61.92 -42.74 -11.72
CA LEU A 19 61.37 -41.58 -12.41
C LEU A 19 61.03 -41.92 -13.87
N ALA A 20 59.84 -41.53 -14.33
CA ALA A 20 59.55 -41.32 -15.75
C ALA A 20 58.76 -40.03 -15.91
N SER A 21 59.46 -39.00 -16.38
CA SER A 21 58.90 -37.70 -16.76
C SER A 21 57.97 -37.87 -17.96
N ALA A 22 56.69 -37.50 -17.80
CA ALA A 22 55.77 -37.29 -18.92
C ALA A 22 55.28 -35.84 -18.87
N LEU A 23 55.90 -35.01 -19.71
CA LEU A 23 55.49 -33.64 -19.99
C LEU A 23 54.24 -33.70 -20.87
N LEU A 24 53.04 -33.61 -20.27
CA LEU A 24 51.80 -33.38 -21.02
C LEU A 24 51.73 -31.90 -21.39
N MET A 25 51.92 -31.57 -22.68
CA MET A 25 51.54 -30.28 -23.23
C MET A 25 50.01 -30.16 -23.18
N LEU A 26 49.49 -29.47 -22.17
CA LEU A 26 48.14 -28.91 -22.20
C LEU A 26 48.12 -27.83 -23.28
N VAL A 27 47.62 -28.16 -24.47
CA VAL A 27 47.14 -27.16 -25.43
C VAL A 27 45.91 -26.53 -24.79
N GLY A 28 46.07 -25.33 -24.25
CA GLY A 28 44.96 -24.55 -23.71
C GLY A 28 43.98 -24.24 -24.84
N LEU A 29 42.79 -24.85 -24.80
CA LEU A 29 41.63 -24.27 -25.48
C LEU A 29 41.29 -22.97 -24.74
N ILE A 30 41.75 -21.85 -25.30
CA ILE A 30 41.15 -20.55 -25.02
C ILE A 30 39.72 -20.65 -25.56
N GLN A 31 38.74 -20.91 -24.69
CA GLN A 31 37.36 -20.64 -25.05
C GLN A 31 37.27 -19.12 -25.18
N LEU A 32 37.21 -18.63 -26.41
CA LEU A 32 36.86 -17.26 -26.72
C LEU A 32 35.44 -17.04 -26.18
N VAL A 33 35.33 -16.48 -24.97
CA VAL A 33 34.07 -15.91 -24.51
C VAL A 33 33.75 -14.80 -25.52
N PRO A 34 32.65 -14.89 -26.29
CA PRO A 34 32.31 -13.84 -27.24
C PRO A 34 32.24 -12.52 -26.47
N THR A 35 32.87 -11.49 -27.01
CA THR A 35 32.78 -10.15 -26.43
C THR A 35 31.30 -9.74 -26.42
N SER A 36 30.87 -8.99 -25.40
CA SER A 36 29.46 -8.58 -25.25
C SER A 36 28.89 -7.93 -26.52
N GLN A 37 29.74 -7.26 -27.30
CA GLN A 37 29.38 -6.67 -28.59
C GLN A 37 29.09 -7.69 -29.69
N ALA A 38 29.78 -8.83 -29.74
CA ALA A 38 29.49 -9.88 -30.71
C ALA A 38 28.22 -10.67 -30.34
N ALA A 39 28.00 -10.90 -29.05
CA ALA A 39 26.80 -11.56 -28.53
C ALA A 39 25.55 -10.69 -28.76
N ALA A 40 25.59 -9.41 -28.41
CA ALA A 40 24.48 -8.49 -28.65
C ALA A 40 24.10 -8.38 -30.14
N ALA A 41 25.11 -8.30 -31.02
CA ALA A 41 24.89 -8.23 -32.46
C ALA A 41 24.19 -9.46 -33.04
N SER A 42 24.49 -10.64 -32.52
CA SER A 42 23.75 -11.85 -32.88
C SER A 42 22.34 -11.87 -32.32
N GLU A 43 22.13 -11.41 -31.08
CA GLU A 43 20.84 -11.50 -30.39
C GLU A 43 19.82 -10.47 -30.92
N ILE A 44 20.25 -9.23 -31.16
CA ILE A 44 19.39 -8.19 -31.75
C ILE A 44 18.97 -8.58 -33.17
N SER A 45 19.93 -9.07 -33.97
CA SER A 45 19.64 -9.55 -35.33
C SER A 45 18.70 -10.77 -35.32
N ALA A 46 18.96 -11.75 -34.47
CA ALA A 46 18.11 -12.93 -34.32
C ALA A 46 16.68 -12.56 -33.89
N LYS A 47 16.55 -11.64 -32.92
CA LYS A 47 15.24 -11.12 -32.48
C LYS A 47 14.51 -10.42 -33.62
N TYR A 48 15.20 -9.57 -34.38
CA TYR A 48 14.61 -8.87 -35.52
C TYR A 48 14.06 -9.84 -36.57
N GLU A 49 14.83 -10.85 -36.96
CA GLU A 49 14.39 -11.87 -37.92
C GLU A 49 13.21 -12.69 -37.37
N SER A 50 13.27 -13.09 -36.10
CA SER A 50 12.16 -13.80 -35.43
C SER A 50 10.86 -13.00 -35.40
N TYR A 51 10.96 -11.68 -35.44
CA TYR A 51 9.82 -10.78 -35.44
C TYR A 51 9.25 -10.49 -36.83
N GLY A 52 9.83 -11.10 -37.88
CA GLY A 52 9.45 -10.90 -39.28
C GLY A 52 10.25 -9.81 -39.99
N GLY A 53 11.35 -9.35 -39.40
CA GLY A 53 12.31 -8.43 -40.01
C GLY A 53 11.65 -7.17 -40.56
N ALA A 54 11.98 -6.83 -41.81
CA ALA A 54 11.52 -5.60 -42.45
C ALA A 54 10.00 -5.58 -42.75
N SER A 55 9.34 -6.74 -42.72
CA SER A 55 7.89 -6.87 -42.94
C SER A 55 7.09 -6.70 -41.64
N SER A 56 7.78 -6.69 -40.49
CA SER A 56 7.16 -6.48 -39.17
C SER A 56 6.83 -5.02 -38.91
N ARG A 57 6.13 -4.75 -37.79
CA ARG A 57 5.88 -3.37 -37.33
C ARG A 57 7.16 -2.57 -36.97
N LEU A 58 8.31 -3.22 -36.82
CA LEU A 58 9.58 -2.51 -36.62
C LEU A 58 10.09 -1.85 -37.91
N GLY A 59 9.81 -2.43 -39.09
CA GLY A 59 10.35 -1.96 -40.35
C GLY A 59 11.88 -2.08 -40.43
N LYS A 60 12.50 -1.32 -41.34
CA LYS A 60 13.95 -1.40 -41.60
C LYS A 60 14.78 -0.77 -40.45
N PRO A 61 16.02 -1.23 -40.24
CA PRO A 61 16.95 -0.54 -39.35
C PRO A 61 17.19 0.91 -39.79
N THR A 62 17.21 1.83 -38.84
CA THR A 62 17.50 3.27 -39.08
C THR A 62 18.92 3.65 -38.70
N GLY A 63 19.64 2.74 -38.04
CA GLY A 63 21.05 2.91 -37.69
C GLY A 63 21.73 1.56 -37.46
N LYS A 64 23.06 1.63 -37.26
CA LYS A 64 23.83 0.49 -36.76
C LYS A 64 23.49 0.26 -35.29
N GLU A 65 23.71 -0.97 -34.84
CA GLU A 65 23.68 -1.30 -33.43
C GLU A 65 24.70 -0.47 -32.63
N VAL A 66 24.27 -0.03 -31.45
CA VAL A 66 25.08 0.75 -30.50
C VAL A 66 25.22 -0.05 -29.22
N CYS A 67 26.46 -0.35 -28.85
CA CYS A 67 26.83 -1.09 -27.64
C CYS A 67 27.64 -0.23 -26.68
N GLY A 68 27.81 -0.73 -25.45
CA GLY A 68 28.55 -0.03 -24.39
C GLY A 68 27.64 0.88 -23.55
N LEU A 69 26.35 0.56 -23.49
CA LEU A 69 25.42 1.22 -22.58
C LEU A 69 25.76 0.87 -21.13
N SER A 70 25.29 1.69 -20.17
CA SER A 70 25.47 1.41 -18.75
C SER A 70 24.91 0.03 -18.40
N ARG A 71 25.62 -0.74 -17.57
CA ARG A 71 25.30 -2.14 -17.23
C ARG A 71 25.36 -3.10 -18.43
N GLY A 72 26.12 -2.75 -19.48
CA GLY A 72 26.57 -3.68 -20.52
C GLY A 72 25.60 -3.91 -21.69
N GLY A 73 24.56 -3.08 -21.85
CA GLY A 73 23.57 -3.27 -22.90
C GLY A 73 23.96 -2.76 -24.29
N CYS A 74 23.12 -3.10 -25.25
CA CYS A 74 23.15 -2.62 -26.62
C CYS A 74 21.72 -2.30 -27.11
N TYR A 75 21.59 -1.47 -28.14
CA TYR A 75 20.32 -1.26 -28.82
C TYR A 75 20.53 -1.07 -30.32
N GLN A 76 19.48 -1.34 -31.09
CA GLN A 76 19.39 -0.91 -32.48
C GLN A 76 18.03 -0.25 -32.72
N ASN A 77 18.04 0.89 -33.40
CA ASN A 77 16.82 1.59 -33.80
C ASN A 77 16.34 1.11 -35.17
N PHE A 78 15.02 1.03 -35.29
CA PHE A 78 14.26 0.69 -36.48
C PHE A 78 13.21 1.77 -36.72
N GLN A 79 12.51 1.72 -37.85
CA GLN A 79 11.50 2.72 -38.21
C GLN A 79 10.37 2.80 -37.18
N GLY A 80 9.93 1.66 -36.66
CA GLY A 80 8.80 1.53 -35.73
C GLY A 80 9.19 1.42 -34.24
N GLY A 81 10.48 1.45 -33.91
CA GLY A 81 10.93 1.38 -32.51
C GLY A 81 12.37 0.90 -32.38
N ALA A 82 12.66 0.08 -31.37
CA ALA A 82 14.01 -0.42 -31.12
C ALA A 82 13.99 -1.86 -30.63
N ILE A 83 15.09 -2.56 -30.86
CA ILE A 83 15.40 -3.78 -30.12
C ILE A 83 16.50 -3.41 -29.13
N ILE A 84 16.28 -3.74 -27.86
CA ILE A 84 17.17 -3.45 -26.75
C ILE A 84 17.63 -4.78 -26.18
N TRP A 85 18.92 -4.91 -25.95
CA TRP A 85 19.54 -6.11 -25.39
C TRP A 85 20.36 -5.77 -24.16
N SER A 86 20.31 -6.66 -23.17
CA SER A 86 21.30 -6.74 -22.11
C SER A 86 21.64 -8.20 -21.84
N GLU A 87 22.81 -8.46 -21.26
CA GLU A 87 23.20 -9.83 -20.88
C GLU A 87 22.19 -10.50 -19.94
N LYS A 88 21.59 -9.72 -19.02
CA LYS A 88 20.63 -10.22 -18.04
C LYS A 88 19.26 -10.49 -18.63
N THR A 89 18.80 -9.66 -19.57
CA THR A 89 17.42 -9.69 -20.03
C THR A 89 17.25 -10.30 -21.42
N GLY A 90 18.29 -10.37 -22.24
CA GLY A 90 18.19 -10.75 -23.64
C GLY A 90 17.61 -9.63 -24.52
N ALA A 91 17.35 -9.94 -25.79
CA ALA A 91 16.87 -8.98 -26.78
C ALA A 91 15.34 -8.86 -26.76
N HIS A 92 14.85 -7.64 -26.54
CA HIS A 92 13.42 -7.32 -26.45
C HIS A 92 13.05 -6.15 -27.35
N ILE A 93 11.86 -6.26 -27.92
CA ILE A 93 11.27 -5.26 -28.79
C ILE A 93 10.59 -4.22 -27.91
N SER A 94 10.94 -2.96 -28.11
CA SER A 94 10.25 -1.83 -27.49
C SER A 94 9.76 -0.91 -28.60
N VAL A 95 8.46 -0.61 -28.58
CA VAL A 95 7.78 0.23 -29.60
C VAL A 95 6.64 1.03 -28.97
N GLY A 96 5.98 1.87 -29.78
CA GLY A 96 4.71 2.50 -29.43
C GLY A 96 4.78 3.42 -28.20
N SER A 97 3.62 3.64 -27.56
CA SER A 97 3.47 4.55 -26.43
C SER A 97 4.26 4.11 -25.20
N ILE A 98 4.33 2.80 -24.95
CA ILE A 98 5.11 2.23 -23.85
C ILE A 98 6.59 2.57 -23.99
N ARG A 99 7.17 2.40 -25.19
CA ARG A 99 8.55 2.87 -25.46
C ARG A 99 8.66 4.38 -25.28
N GLY A 100 7.67 5.15 -25.75
CA GLY A 100 7.62 6.59 -25.58
C GLY A 100 7.80 6.99 -24.12
N LYS A 101 7.01 6.38 -23.22
CA LYS A 101 7.10 6.60 -21.78
C LYS A 101 8.43 6.16 -21.19
N TRP A 102 8.91 4.97 -21.52
CA TRP A 102 10.22 4.50 -21.06
C TRP A 102 11.35 5.45 -21.49
N VAL A 103 11.29 6.00 -22.71
CA VAL A 103 12.24 7.00 -23.20
C VAL A 103 12.14 8.33 -22.45
N GLU A 104 10.93 8.83 -22.22
CA GLU A 104 10.64 10.02 -21.41
C GLU A 104 11.26 9.91 -20.01
N MET A 105 11.21 8.71 -19.41
CA MET A 105 11.79 8.43 -18.11
C MET A 105 13.31 8.27 -18.11
N ASN A 106 14.02 8.56 -19.22
CA ASN A 106 15.47 8.36 -19.40
C ASN A 106 15.89 6.89 -19.65
N SER A 107 14.99 6.07 -20.20
CA SER A 107 15.27 4.73 -20.74
C SER A 107 15.98 3.80 -19.74
N TYR A 108 16.98 3.03 -20.20
CA TYR A 108 17.80 2.11 -19.42
C TYR A 108 18.62 2.76 -18.29
N LYS A 109 18.66 4.10 -18.21
CA LYS A 109 19.30 4.86 -17.13
C LYS A 109 18.34 5.19 -15.98
N SER A 110 17.04 5.01 -16.20
CA SER A 110 16.01 5.15 -15.18
C SER A 110 16.00 3.94 -14.24
N PHE A 111 15.18 4.01 -13.19
CA PHE A 111 14.97 2.86 -12.30
C PHE A 111 14.36 1.64 -13.03
N LEU A 112 13.61 1.85 -14.13
CA LEU A 112 13.03 0.74 -14.90
C LEU A 112 14.12 -0.14 -15.51
N GLY A 113 15.25 0.43 -15.94
CA GLY A 113 16.34 -0.33 -16.55
C GLY A 113 15.97 -0.91 -17.92
N TYR A 114 16.50 -2.10 -18.23
CA TYR A 114 16.29 -2.78 -19.51
C TYR A 114 14.93 -3.49 -19.58
N PRO A 115 14.32 -3.62 -20.77
CA PRO A 115 13.12 -4.43 -20.92
C PRO A 115 13.40 -5.91 -20.61
N THR A 116 12.43 -6.57 -19.97
CA THR A 116 12.46 -8.00 -19.63
C THR A 116 11.45 -8.82 -20.44
N THR A 117 10.52 -8.14 -21.11
CA THR A 117 9.57 -8.74 -22.04
C THR A 117 9.49 -7.90 -23.31
N ASP A 118 8.96 -8.47 -24.39
CA ASP A 118 8.33 -7.66 -25.43
C ASP A 118 7.05 -7.00 -24.88
N GLU A 119 6.45 -6.09 -25.64
CA GLU A 119 5.11 -5.58 -25.35
C GLU A 119 4.06 -6.70 -25.46
N ILE A 120 3.27 -6.88 -24.41
CA ILE A 120 2.18 -7.85 -24.31
C ILE A 120 0.86 -7.08 -24.32
N CYS A 121 0.03 -7.35 -25.31
CA CYS A 121 -1.26 -6.71 -25.52
C CYS A 121 -2.42 -7.69 -25.35
N GLY A 122 -3.64 -7.15 -25.25
CA GLY A 122 -4.86 -7.93 -25.04
C GLY A 122 -5.33 -7.92 -23.58
N LEU A 123 -4.81 -6.99 -22.78
CA LEU A 123 -5.32 -6.70 -21.45
C LEU A 123 -6.72 -6.07 -21.52
N LYS A 124 -7.39 -5.95 -20.37
CA LYS A 124 -8.73 -5.36 -20.23
C LYS A 124 -8.85 -4.04 -21.01
N ASN A 125 -9.98 -3.84 -21.68
CA ASN A 125 -10.25 -2.63 -22.46
C ASN A 125 -9.19 -2.30 -23.54
N GLY A 126 -8.45 -3.32 -24.03
CA GLY A 126 -7.48 -3.18 -25.12
C GLY A 126 -6.11 -2.66 -24.68
N GLY A 127 -5.77 -2.77 -23.38
CA GLY A 127 -4.48 -2.35 -22.88
C GLY A 127 -3.32 -3.28 -23.27
N CYS A 128 -2.12 -2.77 -23.03
CA CYS A 128 -0.85 -3.48 -23.19
C CYS A 128 0.06 -3.17 -22.01
N TYR A 129 1.08 -3.99 -21.81
CA TYR A 129 2.17 -3.69 -20.87
C TYR A 129 3.52 -4.18 -21.40
N GLN A 130 4.59 -3.66 -20.83
CA GLN A 130 5.94 -4.20 -21.01
C GLN A 130 6.63 -4.27 -19.65
N GLY A 131 7.26 -5.40 -19.37
CA GLY A 131 8.11 -5.58 -18.20
C GLY A 131 9.49 -4.98 -18.41
N PHE A 132 10.04 -4.44 -17.34
CA PHE A 132 11.41 -3.94 -17.23
C PHE A 132 12.05 -4.49 -15.96
N GLU A 133 13.36 -4.30 -15.80
CA GLU A 133 14.08 -4.82 -14.63
C GLU A 133 13.56 -4.27 -13.30
N GLY A 134 13.17 -2.99 -13.25
CA GLY A 134 12.74 -2.30 -12.04
C GLY A 134 11.23 -2.04 -11.94
N GLY A 135 10.42 -2.59 -12.84
CA GLY A 135 8.98 -2.36 -12.84
C GLY A 135 8.34 -2.70 -14.19
N GLN A 136 7.17 -2.15 -14.41
CA GLN A 136 6.38 -2.36 -15.63
C GLN A 136 5.86 -1.03 -16.14
N VAL A 137 5.64 -0.91 -17.44
CA VAL A 137 4.91 0.22 -18.01
C VAL A 137 3.62 -0.32 -18.63
N HIS A 138 2.50 0.19 -18.15
CA HIS A 138 1.16 -0.16 -18.60
C HIS A 138 0.63 0.92 -19.52
N TRP A 139 -0.09 0.52 -20.56
CA TRP A 139 -0.79 1.42 -21.45
C TRP A 139 -2.25 1.00 -21.62
N SER A 140 -3.15 1.98 -21.62
CA SER A 140 -4.51 1.80 -22.10
C SER A 140 -4.93 2.96 -22.99
N PRO A 141 -5.94 2.78 -23.87
CA PRO A 141 -6.48 3.89 -24.65
C PRO A 141 -7.01 5.04 -23.79
N ALA A 142 -7.51 4.74 -22.58
CA ALA A 142 -8.13 5.71 -21.69
C ALA A 142 -7.11 6.48 -20.82
N THR A 143 -6.02 5.83 -20.41
CA THR A 143 -5.09 6.40 -19.42
C THR A 143 -3.73 6.79 -19.98
N GLY A 144 -3.36 6.31 -21.17
CA GLY A 144 -1.99 6.49 -21.68
C GLY A 144 -1.01 5.54 -21.01
N SER A 145 0.30 5.84 -21.10
CA SER A 145 1.38 4.98 -20.60
C SER A 145 1.92 5.47 -19.26
N HIS A 146 1.93 4.60 -18.25
CA HIS A 146 2.41 4.92 -16.90
C HIS A 146 3.26 3.78 -16.33
N ALA A 147 4.31 4.14 -15.60
CA ALA A 147 5.19 3.19 -14.95
C ALA A 147 4.68 2.81 -13.56
N THR A 148 4.74 1.53 -13.23
CA THR A 148 4.37 0.96 -11.93
C THR A 148 5.56 0.15 -11.41
N SER A 149 5.98 0.38 -10.17
CA SER A 149 7.12 -0.31 -9.53
C SER A 149 6.91 -0.61 -8.06
N GLY A 150 7.82 -1.43 -7.50
CA GLY A 150 7.92 -1.70 -6.07
C GLY A 150 6.63 -2.21 -5.43
N GLU A 151 6.47 -1.90 -4.15
CA GLU A 151 5.37 -2.36 -3.30
C GLU A 151 4.00 -1.90 -3.81
N ILE A 152 3.92 -0.71 -4.43
CA ILE A 152 2.68 -0.24 -5.06
C ILE A 152 2.27 -1.16 -6.22
N ALA A 153 3.21 -1.51 -7.10
CA ALA A 153 2.94 -2.43 -8.20
C ALA A 153 2.63 -3.84 -7.70
N GLU A 154 3.30 -4.30 -6.64
CA GLU A 154 3.06 -5.61 -6.02
C GLU A 154 1.63 -5.67 -5.45
N ARG A 155 1.21 -4.68 -4.66
CA ARG A 155 -0.17 -4.56 -4.17
C ARG A 155 -1.18 -4.50 -5.30
N TRP A 156 -0.96 -3.65 -6.31
CA TRP A 156 -1.90 -3.51 -7.42
C TRP A 156 -2.03 -4.83 -8.19
N THR A 157 -0.92 -5.51 -8.46
CA THR A 157 -0.91 -6.82 -9.13
C THR A 157 -1.59 -7.89 -8.29
N ALA A 158 -1.36 -7.92 -6.98
CA ALA A 158 -1.99 -8.86 -6.05
C ALA A 158 -3.52 -8.70 -5.97
N GLY A 159 -4.04 -7.47 -6.17
CA GLY A 159 -5.48 -7.19 -6.27
C GLY A 159 -6.12 -7.62 -7.60
N GLY A 160 -5.32 -8.02 -8.60
CA GLY A 160 -5.81 -8.38 -9.93
C GLY A 160 -5.47 -7.34 -11.02
N ALA A 161 -4.57 -6.40 -10.74
CA ALA A 161 -4.07 -5.39 -11.67
C ALA A 161 -5.22 -4.60 -12.32
N GLU A 162 -5.25 -4.48 -13.64
CA GLU A 162 -6.29 -3.74 -14.36
C GLU A 162 -7.70 -4.36 -14.18
N ASN A 163 -7.78 -5.61 -13.72
CA ASN A 163 -9.05 -6.30 -13.46
C ASN A 163 -9.66 -5.95 -12.11
N ASP A 164 -8.86 -5.41 -11.18
CA ASP A 164 -9.31 -4.81 -9.92
C ASP A 164 -10.19 -3.56 -10.17
N ALA A 165 -10.91 -3.10 -9.14
CA ALA A 165 -11.69 -1.87 -9.18
C ALA A 165 -10.82 -0.61 -9.38
N LEU A 166 -9.52 -0.65 -9.02
CA LEU A 166 -8.56 0.41 -9.32
C LEU A 166 -8.40 0.65 -10.83
N GLY A 167 -8.45 -0.40 -11.65
CA GLY A 167 -8.19 -0.29 -13.09
C GLY A 167 -6.73 0.04 -13.43
N TYR A 168 -6.51 0.72 -14.56
CA TYR A 168 -5.16 1.11 -15.01
C TYR A 168 -4.58 2.28 -14.21
N PRO A 169 -3.24 2.40 -14.12
CA PRO A 169 -2.60 3.62 -13.62
C PRO A 169 -2.99 4.82 -14.50
N THR A 170 -3.20 5.96 -13.86
CA THR A 170 -3.52 7.27 -14.47
C THR A 170 -2.39 8.29 -14.29
N GLY A 171 -1.41 7.97 -13.44
CA GLY A 171 -0.16 8.71 -13.26
C GLY A 171 0.97 7.76 -12.87
N ASP A 172 2.20 8.26 -12.96
CA ASP A 172 3.36 7.57 -12.39
C ASP A 172 3.35 7.66 -10.85
N GLU A 173 4.16 6.82 -10.23
CA GLU A 173 4.43 6.88 -8.79
C GLU A 173 5.07 8.23 -8.39
N VAL A 174 4.49 8.87 -7.37
CA VAL A 174 4.98 10.13 -6.77
C VAL A 174 5.42 9.84 -5.34
N CYS A 175 6.71 10.04 -5.08
CA CYS A 175 7.34 9.85 -3.77
C CYS A 175 7.75 11.18 -3.14
N GLY A 176 8.03 11.16 -1.83
CA GLY A 176 8.38 12.34 -1.06
C GLY A 176 7.17 13.03 -0.44
N LEU A 177 6.08 12.28 -0.28
CA LEU A 177 4.94 12.70 0.53
C LEU A 177 5.33 12.71 2.02
N TRP A 178 4.40 13.16 2.85
CA TRP A 178 4.55 13.11 4.31
C TRP A 178 5.03 11.72 4.78
N ASN A 179 5.91 11.69 5.78
CA ASN A 179 6.55 10.46 6.28
C ASN A 179 7.27 9.61 5.20
N ASN A 180 7.83 10.27 4.18
CA ASN A 180 8.53 9.62 3.05
C ASN A 180 7.65 8.64 2.26
N ALA A 181 6.33 8.83 2.28
CA ALA A 181 5.41 7.98 1.55
C ALA A 181 5.49 8.23 0.04
N CYS A 182 4.98 7.25 -0.69
CA CYS A 182 4.76 7.29 -2.13
C CYS A 182 3.28 7.05 -2.41
N SER A 183 2.81 7.50 -3.57
CA SER A 183 1.45 7.21 -4.03
C SER A 183 1.43 7.06 -5.54
N GLN A 184 0.45 6.32 -6.04
CA GLN A 184 0.16 6.24 -7.46
C GLN A 184 -1.34 6.26 -7.70
N SER A 185 -1.77 7.13 -8.61
CA SER A 185 -3.17 7.22 -9.01
C SER A 185 -3.52 6.18 -10.07
N PHE A 186 -4.71 5.61 -9.92
CA PHE A 186 -5.35 4.67 -10.82
C PHE A 186 -6.72 5.23 -11.25
N GLN A 187 -7.46 4.50 -12.09
CA GLN A 187 -8.76 4.95 -12.59
C GLN A 187 -9.85 5.00 -11.51
N GLY A 188 -9.77 4.11 -10.51
CA GLY A 188 -10.77 3.97 -9.45
C GLY A 188 -10.23 4.21 -8.04
N GLY A 189 -9.13 4.95 -7.90
CA GLY A 189 -8.54 5.28 -6.61
C GLY A 189 -7.03 5.54 -6.68
N THR A 190 -6.40 5.53 -5.51
CA THR A 190 -4.95 5.75 -5.36
C THR A 190 -4.38 4.68 -4.43
N VAL A 191 -3.23 4.11 -4.79
CA VAL A 191 -2.47 3.24 -3.89
C VAL A 191 -1.43 4.11 -3.19
N TYR A 192 -1.40 4.04 -1.86
CA TYR A 192 -0.38 4.69 -1.03
C TYR A 192 0.54 3.64 -0.46
N TRP A 193 1.82 3.99 -0.37
CA TRP A 193 2.83 3.20 0.31
C TRP A 193 3.61 4.06 1.30
N SER A 194 3.85 3.53 2.50
CA SER A 194 4.85 4.06 3.43
C SER A 194 5.60 2.92 4.12
N GLU A 195 6.80 3.21 4.61
CA GLU A 195 7.59 2.22 5.37
C GLU A 195 6.84 1.68 6.59
N LEU A 196 5.96 2.50 7.18
CA LEU A 196 5.20 2.17 8.38
C LEU A 196 3.97 1.29 8.10
N THR A 197 3.34 1.45 6.94
CA THR A 197 2.00 0.88 6.68
C THR A 197 1.98 -0.12 5.53
N GLY A 198 3.02 -0.19 4.70
CA GLY A 198 2.98 -0.97 3.47
C GLY A 198 2.12 -0.31 2.39
N ALA A 199 1.84 -1.04 1.30
CA ALA A 199 1.06 -0.53 0.18
C ALA A 199 -0.43 -0.91 0.28
N HIS A 200 -1.31 0.08 0.27
CA HIS A 200 -2.76 -0.09 0.38
C HIS A 200 -3.54 0.85 -0.54
N ALA A 201 -4.67 0.38 -1.05
CA ALA A 201 -5.53 1.17 -1.91
C ALA A 201 -6.55 1.99 -1.11
N ILE A 202 -6.71 3.25 -1.49
CA ILE A 202 -7.88 4.05 -1.19
C ILE A 202 -8.70 4.15 -2.47
N TYR A 203 -9.83 3.45 -2.50
CA TYR A 203 -10.75 3.48 -3.65
C TYR A 203 -11.49 4.81 -3.71
N ASP A 204 -11.85 5.23 -4.92
CA ASP A 204 -12.78 6.34 -5.11
C ASP A 204 -14.14 6.01 -4.51
N GLY A 205 -14.72 6.98 -3.80
CA GLY A 205 -15.98 6.83 -3.09
C GLY A 205 -15.92 7.43 -1.68
N VAL A 206 -16.99 7.21 -0.92
CA VAL A 206 -17.25 7.96 0.33
C VAL A 206 -16.11 7.83 1.35
N ILE A 207 -15.49 6.64 1.49
CA ILE A 207 -14.35 6.47 2.42
C ILE A 207 -13.15 7.32 1.97
N GLY A 208 -12.80 7.27 0.68
CA GLY A 208 -11.71 8.07 0.12
C GLY A 208 -11.98 9.57 0.20
N ASP A 209 -13.23 9.99 -0.01
CA ASP A 209 -13.65 11.39 0.10
C ASP A 209 -13.53 11.90 1.55
N VAL A 210 -14.00 11.11 2.53
CA VAL A 210 -13.85 11.44 3.96
C VAL A 210 -12.38 11.49 4.35
N TRP A 211 -11.54 10.56 3.88
CA TRP A 211 -10.11 10.58 4.20
C TRP A 211 -9.42 11.84 3.68
N LYS A 212 -9.65 12.21 2.41
CA LYS A 212 -9.12 13.45 1.82
C LYS A 212 -9.52 14.67 2.65
N GLN A 213 -10.79 14.77 3.04
CA GLN A 213 -11.28 15.88 3.86
C GLN A 213 -10.60 15.92 5.23
N VAL A 214 -10.47 14.78 5.91
CA VAL A 214 -9.88 14.72 7.26
C VAL A 214 -8.38 15.04 7.21
N GLU A 215 -7.65 14.53 6.22
CA GLU A 215 -6.21 14.80 6.08
C GLU A 215 -5.93 16.27 5.72
N GLU A 216 -6.76 16.90 4.87
CA GLU A 216 -6.63 18.34 4.56
C GLU A 216 -6.84 19.23 5.79
N ILE A 217 -7.77 18.85 6.68
CA ILE A 217 -8.12 19.66 7.86
C ILE A 217 -7.19 19.38 9.04
N THR A 218 -6.82 18.13 9.25
CA THR A 218 -6.22 17.67 10.52
C THR A 218 -4.94 16.83 10.37
N GLY A 219 -4.72 16.16 9.23
CA GLY A 219 -3.58 15.26 9.03
C GLY A 219 -3.51 14.10 10.04
N TYR A 220 -4.66 13.58 10.48
CA TYR A 220 -4.81 12.92 11.77
C TYR A 220 -4.96 11.40 11.73
N LEU A 221 -5.32 10.83 10.57
CA LEU A 221 -5.44 9.38 10.40
C LEU A 221 -4.15 8.74 9.87
N ASP A 222 -3.35 9.52 9.14
CA ASP A 222 -2.16 9.06 8.41
C ASP A 222 -2.55 8.06 7.29
N TYR A 223 -1.61 7.24 6.82
CA TYR A 223 -1.84 6.30 5.72
C TYR A 223 -2.68 5.06 6.10
N PRO A 224 -3.39 4.45 5.13
CA PRO A 224 -4.11 3.19 5.33
C PRO A 224 -3.17 2.05 5.76
N VAL A 225 -3.63 1.21 6.69
CA VAL A 225 -2.93 -0.02 7.15
C VAL A 225 -3.63 -1.30 6.70
N GLY A 226 -4.63 -1.16 5.84
CA GLY A 226 -5.44 -2.26 5.35
C GLY A 226 -6.39 -1.85 4.24
N GLU A 227 -6.89 -2.85 3.53
CA GLU A 227 -7.87 -2.67 2.46
C GLU A 227 -9.25 -2.32 3.02
N GLN A 228 -10.05 -1.62 2.20
CA GLN A 228 -11.45 -1.40 2.50
C GLN A 228 -12.20 -2.75 2.59
N PHE A 229 -12.97 -2.92 3.65
CA PHE A 229 -13.84 -4.07 3.86
C PHE A 229 -15.30 -3.62 3.92
N CYS A 230 -16.11 -4.10 2.98
CA CYS A 230 -17.57 -3.92 2.95
C CYS A 230 -18.25 -5.26 3.16
N GLY A 231 -18.75 -5.47 4.37
CA GLY A 231 -19.34 -6.74 4.81
C GLY A 231 -19.66 -6.74 6.29
N MET A 232 -19.68 -5.56 6.92
CA MET A 232 -20.03 -5.40 8.31
C MET A 232 -21.55 -5.43 8.46
N ARG A 233 -22.03 -5.53 9.71
CA ARG A 233 -23.48 -5.47 10.02
C ARG A 233 -24.10 -4.20 9.44
N ASP A 234 -25.39 -4.27 9.12
CA ASP A 234 -26.16 -3.13 8.58
C ASP A 234 -25.62 -2.56 7.25
N GLY A 235 -24.90 -3.40 6.48
CA GLY A 235 -24.29 -3.00 5.21
C GLY A 235 -23.07 -2.10 5.39
N GLY A 236 -22.42 -2.16 6.56
CA GLY A 236 -21.31 -1.28 6.88
C GLY A 236 -20.03 -1.58 6.10
N CYS A 237 -19.25 -0.53 5.89
CA CYS A 237 -17.91 -0.57 5.33
C CYS A 237 -16.92 0.09 6.29
N VAL A 238 -15.70 -0.42 6.33
CA VAL A 238 -14.59 0.14 7.11
C VAL A 238 -13.31 0.15 6.30
N GLN A 239 -12.47 1.14 6.53
CA GLN A 239 -11.06 1.09 6.20
C GLN A 239 -10.22 1.55 7.39
N SER A 240 -9.14 0.82 7.66
CA SER A 240 -8.25 1.10 8.77
C SER A 240 -7.06 1.96 8.33
N PHE A 241 -6.71 2.91 9.18
CA PHE A 241 -5.59 3.83 9.04
C PHE A 241 -4.71 3.72 10.27
N TYR A 242 -3.47 4.23 10.18
CA TYR A 242 -2.51 4.06 11.27
C TYR A 242 -3.01 4.59 12.62
N TYR A 243 -3.75 5.72 12.62
CA TYR A 243 -4.30 6.33 13.83
C TYR A 243 -5.81 6.16 14.01
N GLY A 244 -6.48 5.31 13.22
CA GLY A 244 -7.94 5.17 13.38
C GLY A 244 -8.61 4.39 12.27
N VAL A 245 -9.90 4.67 12.09
CA VAL A 245 -10.71 4.07 11.01
C VAL A 245 -11.58 5.12 10.35
N ILE A 246 -11.95 4.86 9.11
CA ILE A 246 -13.13 5.48 8.48
C ILE A 246 -14.17 4.37 8.32
N ILE A 247 -15.34 4.58 8.92
CA ILE A 247 -16.35 3.53 9.04
C ILE A 247 -17.75 4.12 8.97
N GLY A 248 -18.70 3.36 8.43
CA GLY A 248 -20.09 3.76 8.41
C GLY A 248 -21.02 2.77 7.73
N THR A 249 -22.31 3.10 7.78
CA THR A 249 -23.41 2.39 7.13
C THR A 249 -24.21 3.36 6.27
N PRO A 250 -25.10 2.88 5.38
CA PRO A 250 -26.03 3.74 4.65
C PRO A 250 -26.92 4.61 5.56
N SER A 251 -27.24 4.16 6.79
CA SER A 251 -28.11 4.89 7.72
C SER A 251 -27.36 5.88 8.60
N THR A 252 -26.12 5.61 8.98
CA THR A 252 -25.34 6.50 9.87
C THR A 252 -24.48 7.50 9.11
N GLY A 253 -24.25 7.25 7.82
CA GLY A 253 -23.18 7.91 7.07
C GLY A 253 -21.80 7.34 7.43
N THR A 254 -20.79 7.81 6.71
CA THR A 254 -19.39 7.38 6.84
C THR A 254 -18.58 8.45 7.55
N HIS A 255 -17.92 8.08 8.65
CA HIS A 255 -17.21 9.04 9.50
C HIS A 255 -15.83 8.50 9.88
N ALA A 256 -14.88 9.42 10.05
CA ALA A 256 -13.58 9.10 10.63
C ALA A 256 -13.68 9.02 12.15
N VAL A 257 -13.09 7.98 12.74
CA VAL A 257 -12.84 7.84 14.19
C VAL A 257 -11.32 7.78 14.36
N GLY A 258 -10.72 8.91 14.77
CA GLY A 258 -9.27 9.07 14.83
C GLY A 258 -8.65 8.87 16.21
N ARG A 259 -7.33 9.03 16.31
CA ARG A 259 -6.43 8.72 17.43
C ARG A 259 -6.98 8.98 18.83
N GLU A 260 -7.63 10.11 19.05
CA GLU A 260 -8.13 10.53 20.36
C GLU A 260 -9.37 9.73 20.78
N ILE A 261 -10.22 9.38 19.83
CA ILE A 261 -11.51 8.73 20.09
C ILE A 261 -11.41 7.21 19.89
N PHE A 262 -10.63 6.78 18.90
CA PHE A 262 -10.58 5.40 18.44
C PHE A 262 -10.21 4.39 19.52
N PRO A 263 -9.14 4.58 20.33
CA PRO A 263 -8.79 3.62 21.38
C PRO A 263 -9.90 3.46 22.42
N ARG A 264 -10.56 4.56 22.79
CA ARG A 264 -11.66 4.56 23.78
C ARG A 264 -12.89 3.85 23.26
N TRP A 265 -13.22 4.07 21.99
CA TRP A 265 -14.32 3.34 21.34
C TRP A 265 -14.00 1.85 21.18
N GLN A 266 -12.75 1.49 20.86
CA GLN A 266 -12.29 0.10 20.79
C GLN A 266 -12.34 -0.61 22.15
N GLU A 267 -11.92 0.04 23.23
CA GLU A 267 -12.01 -0.51 24.61
C GLU A 267 -13.45 -0.82 25.02
N ARG A 268 -14.43 -0.19 24.38
CA ARG A 268 -15.87 -0.43 24.58
C ARG A 268 -16.46 -1.44 23.59
N GLY A 269 -15.66 -2.10 22.77
CA GLY A 269 -16.13 -3.10 21.80
C GLY A 269 -16.49 -2.53 20.42
N ALA A 270 -16.17 -1.26 20.16
CA ALA A 270 -16.41 -0.58 18.88
C ALA A 270 -17.85 -0.76 18.36
N VAL A 271 -18.03 -1.16 17.10
CA VAL A 271 -19.34 -1.37 16.48
C VAL A 271 -20.15 -2.50 17.11
N GLU A 272 -19.51 -3.47 17.77
CA GLU A 272 -20.21 -4.57 18.45
C GLU A 272 -20.53 -4.22 19.91
N GLY A 273 -20.01 -3.10 20.39
CA GLY A 273 -20.23 -2.56 21.72
C GLY A 273 -21.48 -1.68 21.84
N PRO A 274 -21.70 -1.08 23.03
CA PRO A 274 -22.88 -0.26 23.31
C PRO A 274 -22.93 1.04 22.50
N PHE A 275 -21.80 1.47 21.91
CA PHE A 275 -21.73 2.66 21.09
C PHE A 275 -22.33 2.47 19.69
N GLY A 276 -22.15 1.31 19.07
CA GLY A 276 -22.48 1.10 17.66
C GLY A 276 -21.62 1.94 16.72
N TYR A 277 -22.16 2.26 15.54
CA TYR A 277 -21.46 3.05 14.52
C TYR A 277 -21.37 4.54 14.90
N PRO A 278 -20.35 5.28 14.40
CA PRO A 278 -20.33 6.73 14.51
C PRO A 278 -21.46 7.35 13.69
N VAL A 279 -22.06 8.42 14.22
CA VAL A 279 -23.09 9.22 13.55
C VAL A 279 -22.62 10.65 13.27
N SER A 280 -21.41 10.99 13.70
CA SER A 280 -20.73 12.24 13.40
C SER A 280 -19.23 12.00 13.17
N GLY A 281 -18.59 12.96 12.49
CA GLY A 281 -17.15 13.14 12.61
C GLY A 281 -16.76 13.66 14.00
N MET A 282 -15.46 13.85 14.22
CA MET A 282 -14.96 14.55 15.40
C MET A 282 -15.35 16.03 15.31
N GLU A 283 -16.06 16.53 16.32
CA GLU A 283 -16.51 17.91 16.41
C GLU A 283 -15.66 18.66 17.45
N ALA A 284 -15.11 19.81 17.05
CA ALA A 284 -14.44 20.72 17.97
C ALA A 284 -15.48 21.61 18.66
N VAL A 285 -15.43 21.64 19.99
CA VAL A 285 -16.24 22.54 20.82
C VAL A 285 -15.30 23.37 21.72
N PRO A 286 -15.76 24.49 22.33
CA PRO A 286 -14.87 25.34 23.11
C PRO A 286 -14.11 24.57 24.20
N GLY A 287 -12.79 24.43 24.04
CA GLY A 287 -11.92 23.73 24.99
C GLY A 287 -12.01 22.21 24.99
N ALA A 288 -12.68 21.59 24.00
CA ALA A 288 -12.83 20.14 23.95
C ALA A 288 -13.09 19.61 22.53
N ILE A 289 -13.12 18.29 22.41
CA ILE A 289 -13.64 17.57 21.25
C ILE A 289 -14.72 16.61 21.68
N VAL A 290 -15.68 16.36 20.80
CA VAL A 290 -16.72 15.34 21.01
C VAL A 290 -16.93 14.56 19.72
N GLN A 291 -17.15 13.26 19.85
CA GLN A 291 -17.65 12.45 18.74
C GLN A 291 -18.82 11.62 19.20
N TYR A 292 -19.76 11.46 18.28
CA TYR A 292 -21.04 10.85 18.55
C TYR A 292 -21.25 9.55 17.80
N PHE A 293 -21.96 8.64 18.46
CA PHE A 293 -22.28 7.30 18.00
C PHE A 293 -23.76 7.00 18.21
N GLU A 294 -24.25 5.90 17.66
CA GLU A 294 -25.65 5.48 17.78
C GLU A 294 -26.10 5.38 19.25
N GLY A 295 -25.25 4.83 20.12
CA GLY A 295 -25.56 4.57 21.53
C GLY A 295 -24.72 5.35 22.55
N GLY A 296 -23.85 6.26 22.11
CA GLY A 296 -23.01 7.02 23.03
C GLY A 296 -22.29 8.22 22.42
N ALA A 297 -21.51 8.89 23.27
CA ALA A 297 -20.61 9.97 22.92
C ALA A 297 -19.29 9.84 23.70
N ILE A 298 -18.18 10.21 23.04
CA ILE A 298 -16.88 10.34 23.67
C ILE A 298 -16.50 11.82 23.64
N TYR A 299 -16.31 12.40 24.82
CA TYR A 299 -15.95 13.80 25.01
C TYR A 299 -14.55 13.91 25.63
N GLY A 300 -13.70 14.78 25.09
CA GLY A 300 -12.34 15.02 25.56
C GLY A 300 -12.08 16.51 25.82
N SER A 301 -11.86 16.90 27.08
CA SER A 301 -11.58 18.29 27.48
C SER A 301 -10.10 18.58 27.61
N TYR A 302 -9.67 19.68 26.99
CA TYR A 302 -8.32 20.24 27.13
C TYR A 302 -8.18 21.15 28.35
N GLN A 303 -9.29 21.65 28.90
CA GLN A 303 -9.28 22.60 30.02
C GLN A 303 -8.94 21.94 31.37
N HIS A 304 -9.21 20.64 31.49
CA HIS A 304 -9.00 19.87 32.71
C HIS A 304 -8.00 18.74 32.51
N ARG A 305 -6.72 19.04 32.22
CA ARG A 305 -5.63 18.04 32.06
C ARG A 305 -6.08 16.79 31.27
N GLU A 306 -6.38 16.94 29.98
CA GLU A 306 -6.78 15.83 29.07
C GLU A 306 -7.79 14.88 29.72
N TYR A 307 -8.91 15.44 30.15
CA TYR A 307 -9.99 14.70 30.78
C TYR A 307 -10.92 14.10 29.73
N TRP A 308 -11.35 12.85 29.94
CA TRP A 308 -12.21 12.11 29.01
C TRP A 308 -13.48 11.65 29.70
N ALA A 309 -14.62 11.81 29.02
CA ALA A 309 -15.92 11.35 29.45
C ALA A 309 -16.55 10.44 28.40
N ILE A 310 -17.11 9.32 28.86
CA ILE A 310 -18.02 8.47 28.11
C ILE A 310 -19.44 8.73 28.60
N VAL A 311 -20.32 9.06 27.66
CA VAL A 311 -21.76 9.18 27.90
C VAL A 311 -22.43 8.11 27.05
N GLU A 312 -23.11 7.13 27.68
CA GLU A 312 -23.70 5.99 26.97
C GLU A 312 -25.10 5.64 27.46
N GLY A 313 -25.78 4.77 26.71
CA GLY A 313 -27.04 4.16 27.14
C GLY A 313 -28.18 5.18 27.32
N ALA A 314 -28.94 5.04 28.42
CA ALA A 314 -30.09 5.91 28.67
C ALA A 314 -29.66 7.33 29.04
N ILE A 315 -28.55 7.48 29.77
CA ILE A 315 -27.95 8.79 30.08
C ILE A 315 -27.62 9.55 28.80
N TYR A 316 -26.99 8.88 27.83
CA TYR A 316 -26.67 9.48 26.53
C TYR A 316 -27.91 9.96 25.78
N ARG A 317 -28.97 9.15 25.71
CA ARG A 317 -30.21 9.54 25.04
C ARG A 317 -30.83 10.78 25.67
N THR A 318 -30.94 10.80 26.99
CA THR A 318 -31.48 11.95 27.73
C THR A 318 -30.62 13.20 27.55
N TRP A 319 -29.29 13.07 27.63
CA TRP A 319 -28.37 14.18 27.39
C TRP A 319 -28.45 14.69 25.94
N ARG A 320 -28.56 13.77 24.97
CA ARG A 320 -28.67 14.10 23.55
C ARG A 320 -29.97 14.84 23.23
N ASP A 321 -31.09 14.36 23.75
CA ASP A 321 -32.42 14.97 23.56
C ASP A 321 -32.49 16.37 24.20
N ALA A 322 -31.69 16.62 25.24
CA ALA A 322 -31.53 17.92 25.88
C ALA A 322 -30.52 18.86 25.19
N GLY A 323 -30.03 18.53 23.98
CA GLY A 323 -29.12 19.38 23.19
C GLY A 323 -27.63 19.05 23.34
N ALA A 324 -27.29 17.95 24.01
CA ALA A 324 -25.92 17.48 24.25
C ALA A 324 -25.01 18.57 24.85
N VAL A 325 -23.77 18.69 24.38
CA VAL A 325 -22.75 19.61 24.93
C VAL A 325 -23.14 21.08 24.86
N ASN A 326 -24.01 21.45 23.93
CA ASN A 326 -24.50 22.83 23.77
C ASN A 326 -25.90 23.02 24.40
N GLY A 327 -26.40 22.00 25.09
CA GLY A 327 -27.73 21.93 25.66
C GLY A 327 -27.78 22.24 27.15
N ASP A 328 -28.91 21.88 27.76
CA ASP A 328 -29.26 22.27 29.14
C ASP A 328 -28.24 21.79 30.17
N TYR A 329 -27.69 20.58 29.99
CA TYR A 329 -26.72 19.99 30.93
C TYR A 329 -25.28 20.45 30.68
N GLY A 330 -24.94 20.93 29.49
CA GLY A 330 -23.56 21.24 29.10
C GLY A 330 -22.66 20.00 28.95
N ALA A 331 -21.35 20.19 29.11
CA ALA A 331 -20.36 19.14 28.94
C ALA A 331 -20.34 18.12 30.09
N PRO A 332 -20.03 16.84 29.82
CA PRO A 332 -19.85 15.83 30.88
C PRO A 332 -18.54 16.08 31.66
N LEU A 333 -18.60 15.91 32.99
CA LEU A 333 -17.48 16.19 33.92
C LEU A 333 -16.73 14.95 34.40
N ARG A 334 -17.37 13.78 34.36
CA ARG A 334 -16.80 12.45 34.70
C ARG A 334 -17.59 11.35 33.99
N ASP A 335 -17.01 10.16 33.85
CA ASP A 335 -17.76 8.95 33.53
C ASP A 335 -18.87 8.72 34.55
N ALA A 336 -19.94 8.03 34.13
CA ALA A 336 -21.01 7.63 35.02
C ALA A 336 -20.47 6.73 36.14
N LYS A 337 -20.96 6.96 37.36
CA LYS A 337 -20.67 6.10 38.52
C LYS A 337 -21.90 5.25 38.81
N CYS A 338 -21.73 3.94 38.70
CA CYS A 338 -22.78 2.96 39.00
C CYS A 338 -22.61 2.39 40.42
N ASP A 339 -23.73 2.12 41.08
CA ASP A 339 -23.78 1.36 42.32
C ASP A 339 -23.97 -0.15 42.06
N ALA A 340 -24.14 -0.93 43.13
CA ALA A 340 -24.29 -2.38 43.06
C ALA A 340 -25.66 -2.83 42.48
N GLU A 341 -26.59 -1.90 42.30
CA GLU A 341 -27.94 -2.13 41.79
C GLU A 341 -28.08 -1.62 40.34
N ASP A 342 -26.96 -1.39 39.65
CA ASP A 342 -26.88 -0.84 38.28
C ASP A 342 -27.55 0.53 38.12
N THR A 343 -27.71 1.29 39.21
CA THR A 343 -28.10 2.70 39.14
C THR A 343 -26.87 3.54 38.88
N CYS A 344 -26.81 4.20 37.72
CA CYS A 344 -25.66 4.94 37.24
C CYS A 344 -25.95 6.44 37.22
N THR A 345 -25.09 7.27 37.83
CA THR A 345 -25.23 8.72 37.80
C THR A 345 -24.04 9.38 37.12
N GLN A 346 -24.31 10.28 36.18
CA GLN A 346 -23.31 11.08 35.50
C GLN A 346 -23.50 12.57 35.79
N ALA A 347 -22.38 13.27 35.99
CA ALA A 347 -22.36 14.70 36.25
C ALA A 347 -21.95 15.47 35.00
N PHE A 348 -22.62 16.60 34.79
CA PHE A 348 -22.42 17.54 33.70
C PHE A 348 -22.23 18.96 34.28
N GLU A 349 -21.76 19.90 33.46
CA GLU A 349 -21.49 21.28 33.89
C GLU A 349 -22.66 21.93 34.61
N HIS A 350 -23.88 21.70 34.14
CA HIS A 350 -25.10 22.32 34.66
C HIS A 350 -26.07 21.29 35.25
N GLY A 351 -25.61 20.11 35.67
CA GLY A 351 -26.55 19.15 36.24
C GLY A 351 -26.06 17.72 36.41
N THR A 352 -27.00 16.82 36.70
CA THR A 352 -26.77 15.37 36.74
C THR A 352 -27.87 14.62 36.04
N ILE A 353 -27.52 13.46 35.48
CA ILE A 353 -28.48 12.50 34.95
C ILE A 353 -28.22 11.16 35.64
N THR A 354 -29.25 10.57 36.22
CA THR A 354 -29.24 9.26 36.85
C THR A 354 -30.09 8.29 36.02
N GLN A 355 -29.50 7.17 35.61
CA GLN A 355 -30.20 6.03 35.06
C GLN A 355 -30.44 4.99 36.16
N HIS A 356 -31.67 4.52 36.27
CA HIS A 356 -32.05 3.43 37.18
C HIS A 356 -31.94 2.05 36.49
N ALA A 357 -31.95 0.98 37.28
CA ALA A 357 -31.85 -0.40 36.81
C ALA A 357 -32.94 -0.79 35.79
N ASP A 358 -34.10 -0.15 35.84
CA ASP A 358 -35.21 -0.37 34.90
C ASP A 358 -35.05 0.39 33.56
N GLY A 359 -33.94 1.14 33.41
CA GLY A 359 -33.61 1.91 32.22
C GLY A 359 -34.24 3.31 32.16
N THR A 360 -35.04 3.70 33.16
CA THR A 360 -35.57 5.06 33.28
C THR A 360 -34.47 6.03 33.70
N THR A 361 -34.63 7.31 33.34
CA THR A 361 -33.68 8.36 33.72
C THR A 361 -34.36 9.51 34.45
N GLU A 362 -33.71 10.00 35.50
CA GLU A 362 -34.04 11.25 36.18
C GLU A 362 -32.90 12.25 35.98
N GLY A 363 -33.23 13.48 35.59
CA GLY A 363 -32.25 14.52 35.33
C GLY A 363 -32.51 15.77 36.16
N THR A 364 -31.46 16.35 36.72
CA THR A 364 -31.51 17.62 37.45
C THR A 364 -30.63 18.65 36.75
N VAL A 365 -31.22 19.77 36.33
CA VAL A 365 -30.48 20.92 35.76
C VAL A 365 -30.37 22.00 36.85
N THR A 366 -29.15 22.39 37.18
CA THR A 366 -28.87 23.56 38.02
C THR A 366 -28.70 24.79 37.14
N PRO A 367 -29.49 25.85 37.36
CA PRO A 367 -29.47 27.08 36.56
C PRO A 367 -28.21 27.92 36.73
#